data_AF-A0A2V6FE76-F1
#
_entry.id   AF-A0A2V6FE76-F1
#
_cell.length_a   1.000
_cell.length_b   1.000
_cell.length_c   1.000
_cell.angle_alpha   90.00
_cell.angle_beta   90.00
_cell.angle_gamma   90.00
#
_symmetry.space_group_name_H-M   'P 1'
#
loop_
_entity.id
_entity.type
_entity.pdbx_description
1 polymer ?
#
loop_
_entity_poly.entity_id
_entity_poly.type
_entity_poly.pdbx_seq_one_letter_code
_entity_poly.pdbx_strand_id
1 'polypeptide(L)'
;FWSGEELGLLGSSWFAEHPLLELSNVVAYLNFDMVGRLRDNKLMLQGIGSSGQWRRLIEKRNVSAGFNLVLQEDPYLPTDTSALYPKRIPVLAFFTGSHDDYHRPTDVSDKLNYEGLERVTRFARSLALDLAAGSPRPDYVKVEQTASPGGRDALRAYLGTIPDYTTELKGVKLSGVRGGSPAEKAGLKGGDIIVEFAGQKVANIYDYTYALEAVKIGDPVDMVVLRDGRRVALKVTPEARK
;
A
#
# COMPACT_ATOMS: atom_id res chain seq x y z
N PHE A 1 5.77 -17.50 -1.36
CA PHE A 1 6.60 -16.62 -2.18
C PHE A 1 5.94 -16.51 -3.54
N TRP A 2 5.74 -15.28 -4.01
CA TRP A 2 5.10 -15.01 -5.30
C TRP A 2 6.13 -14.58 -6.33
N SER A 3 5.89 -14.94 -7.58
CA SER A 3 6.69 -14.50 -8.73
C SER A 3 5.98 -13.35 -9.44
N GLY A 4 6.74 -12.38 -9.96
CA GLY A 4 6.19 -11.31 -10.81
C GLY A 4 5.17 -10.40 -10.11
N GLU A 5 5.34 -10.14 -8.81
CA GLU A 5 4.56 -9.16 -8.05
C GLU A 5 4.69 -7.77 -8.70
N GLU A 6 5.93 -7.32 -8.88
CA GLU A 6 6.29 -6.04 -9.51
C GLU A 6 5.90 -5.92 -11.01
N LEU A 7 5.50 -7.04 -11.63
CA LEU A 7 4.98 -7.09 -13.00
C LEU A 7 3.45 -7.09 -13.05
N GLY A 8 2.79 -6.84 -11.92
CA GLY A 8 1.33 -6.83 -11.80
C GLY A 8 0.77 -8.11 -11.19
N LEU A 9 1.37 -8.60 -10.10
CA LEU A 9 0.84 -9.70 -9.28
C LEU A 9 0.67 -11.02 -10.05
N LEU A 10 1.55 -11.31 -11.03
CA LEU A 10 1.36 -12.42 -11.95
C LEU A 10 1.24 -13.78 -11.24
N GLY A 11 2.12 -14.05 -10.26
CA GLY A 11 2.16 -15.32 -9.55
C GLY A 11 0.97 -15.52 -8.61
N SER A 12 0.65 -14.53 -7.78
CA SER A 12 -0.50 -14.58 -6.87
C SER A 12 -1.82 -14.63 -7.63
N SER A 13 -1.95 -13.87 -8.73
CA SER A 13 -3.13 -13.92 -9.60
C SER A 13 -3.29 -15.30 -10.24
N TRP A 14 -2.20 -15.89 -10.75
CA TRP A 14 -2.25 -17.23 -11.33
C TRP A 14 -2.70 -18.28 -10.30
N PHE A 15 -2.16 -18.24 -9.08
CA PHE A 15 -2.58 -19.13 -7.99
C PHE A 15 -4.04 -18.93 -7.59
N ALA A 16 -4.53 -17.68 -7.54
CA ALA A 16 -5.92 -17.40 -7.19
C ALA A 16 -6.92 -17.97 -8.22
N GLU A 17 -6.49 -18.15 -9.48
CA GLU A 17 -7.28 -18.82 -10.52
C GLU A 17 -7.01 -20.33 -10.62
N HIS A 18 -5.84 -20.80 -10.19
CA HIS A 18 -5.42 -22.22 -10.26
C HIS A 18 -4.93 -22.71 -8.90
N PRO A 19 -5.80 -22.73 -7.88
CA PRO A 19 -5.36 -23.04 -6.52
C PRO A 19 -5.08 -24.54 -6.38
N LEU A 20 -4.01 -24.87 -5.65
CA LEU A 20 -3.63 -26.27 -5.35
C LEU A 20 -4.55 -26.94 -4.31
N LEU A 21 -5.44 -26.16 -3.71
CA LEU A 21 -6.44 -26.59 -2.74
C LEU A 21 -7.73 -25.80 -2.95
N GLU A 22 -8.84 -26.32 -2.43
CA GLU A 22 -10.09 -25.56 -2.36
C GLU A 22 -9.89 -24.27 -1.55
N LEU A 23 -10.11 -23.10 -2.16
CA LEU A 23 -9.88 -21.81 -1.51
C LEU A 23 -10.75 -21.58 -0.27
N SER A 24 -11.90 -22.27 -0.17
CA SER A 24 -12.75 -22.28 1.01
C SER A 24 -12.05 -22.82 2.27
N ASN A 25 -11.00 -23.64 2.11
CA ASN A 25 -10.19 -24.13 3.20
C ASN A 25 -9.16 -23.10 3.70
N VAL A 26 -8.86 -22.06 2.91
CA VAL A 26 -7.94 -21.00 3.31
C VAL A 26 -8.58 -20.17 4.43
N VAL A 27 -7.90 -20.10 5.58
CA VAL A 27 -8.39 -19.41 6.79
C VAL A 27 -8.27 -17.90 6.64
N ALA A 28 -7.10 -17.47 6.19
CA ALA A 28 -6.74 -16.09 5.94
C ALA A 28 -5.45 -16.07 5.12
N TYR A 29 -5.14 -14.92 4.52
CA TYR A 29 -3.89 -14.67 3.81
C TYR A 29 -3.11 -13.56 4.51
N LEU A 30 -1.95 -13.91 5.06
CA LEU A 30 -1.03 -12.95 5.70
C LEU A 30 0.04 -12.54 4.68
N ASN A 31 0.06 -11.26 4.31
CA ASN A 31 1.01 -10.71 3.34
C ASN A 31 2.16 -9.99 4.05
N PHE A 32 3.38 -10.15 3.55
CA PHE A 32 4.55 -9.47 4.08
C PHE A 32 5.25 -8.77 2.94
N ASP A 33 5.19 -7.45 2.94
CA ASP A 33 5.77 -6.63 1.89
C ASP A 33 6.48 -5.44 2.56
N MET A 34 7.76 -5.25 2.26
CA MET A 34 8.63 -4.26 2.92
C MET A 34 8.52 -4.25 4.46
N VAL A 35 8.87 -5.38 5.10
CA VAL A 35 8.78 -5.56 6.58
C VAL A 35 10.10 -5.41 7.33
N GLY A 36 11.19 -5.07 6.62
CA GLY A 36 12.54 -5.06 7.18
C GLY A 36 13.07 -3.67 7.58
N ARG A 37 12.29 -2.61 7.44
CA ARG A 37 12.73 -1.21 7.61
C ARG A 37 11.96 -0.48 8.71
N LEU A 38 11.65 -1.21 9.78
CA LEU A 38 10.94 -0.68 10.95
C LEU A 38 11.64 0.56 11.51
N ARG A 39 10.90 1.66 11.63
CA ARG A 39 11.33 2.94 12.19
C ARG A 39 10.34 3.41 13.25
N ASP A 40 10.83 4.08 14.28
CA ASP A 40 10.02 4.67 15.36
C ASP A 40 9.03 3.70 16.03
N ASN A 41 9.38 2.41 16.03
CA ASN A 41 8.54 1.32 16.53
C ASN A 41 7.14 1.27 15.85
N LYS A 42 7.00 1.87 14.66
CA LYS A 42 5.74 2.00 13.93
C LYS A 42 5.57 0.82 12.96
N LEU A 43 4.51 0.04 13.18
CA LEU A 43 4.14 -1.09 12.30
C LEU A 43 2.76 -0.83 11.69
N MET A 44 2.68 -0.86 10.36
CA MET A 44 1.42 -0.78 9.63
C MET A 44 0.83 -2.16 9.41
N LEU A 45 -0.46 -2.29 9.72
CA LEU A 45 -1.29 -3.44 9.39
C LEU A 45 -2.45 -2.97 8.52
N GLN A 46 -2.51 -3.49 7.31
CA GLN A 46 -3.47 -3.07 6.28
C GLN A 46 -4.42 -4.20 5.91
N GLY A 47 -5.60 -3.85 5.38
CA GLY A 47 -6.65 -4.80 5.06
C GLY A 47 -7.43 -5.32 6.27
N ILE A 48 -7.36 -4.63 7.42
CA ILE A 48 -8.01 -5.11 8.64
C ILE A 48 -9.55 -5.12 8.54
N GLY A 49 -10.12 -4.38 7.58
CA GLY A 49 -11.57 -4.39 7.31
C GLY A 49 -12.04 -5.65 6.61
N SER A 50 -11.13 -6.53 6.16
CA SER A 50 -11.47 -7.80 5.53
C SER A 50 -12.06 -8.85 6.48
N SER A 51 -12.02 -8.61 7.79
CA SER A 51 -12.64 -9.44 8.83
C SER A 51 -13.00 -8.63 10.06
N GLY A 52 -14.15 -8.92 10.68
CA GLY A 52 -14.52 -8.35 11.98
C GLY A 52 -13.62 -8.83 13.14
N GLN A 53 -12.77 -9.84 12.93
CA GLN A 53 -11.91 -10.41 13.96
C GLN A 53 -10.52 -9.77 14.05
N TRP A 54 -10.05 -9.08 13.00
CA TRP A 54 -8.65 -8.65 12.92
C TRP A 54 -8.25 -7.73 14.05
N ARG A 55 -9.05 -6.69 14.31
CA ARG A 55 -8.77 -5.70 15.36
C ARG A 55 -8.54 -6.36 16.72
N ARG A 56 -9.44 -7.25 17.14
CA ARG A 56 -9.34 -7.98 18.41
C ARG A 56 -8.08 -8.85 18.49
N LEU A 57 -7.78 -9.60 17.44
CA LEU A 57 -6.61 -10.48 17.39
C LEU A 57 -5.30 -9.68 17.46
N ILE A 58 -5.22 -8.61 16.68
CA ILE A 58 -4.08 -7.69 16.61
C ILE A 58 -3.85 -7.04 17.96
N GLU A 59 -4.87 -6.42 18.55
CA GLU A 59 -4.76 -5.71 19.83
C GLU A 59 -4.34 -6.67 20.95
N LYS A 60 -4.96 -7.87 21.03
CA LYS A 60 -4.59 -8.90 22.00
C LYS A 60 -3.10 -9.24 21.92
N ARG A 61 -2.57 -9.46 20.71
CA ARG A 61 -1.15 -9.81 20.53
C ARG A 61 -0.22 -8.61 20.69
N ASN A 62 -0.70 -7.40 20.42
CA ASN A 62 0.12 -6.20 20.52
C ASN A 62 0.39 -5.76 21.96
N VAL A 63 -0.45 -6.17 22.93
CA VAL A 63 -0.17 -5.95 24.37
C VAL A 63 1.23 -6.41 24.75
N SER A 64 1.68 -7.56 24.23
CA SER A 64 3.03 -8.08 24.48
C SER A 64 4.07 -7.61 23.47
N ALA A 65 3.68 -7.36 22.21
CA ALA A 65 4.63 -6.97 21.16
C ALA A 65 5.04 -5.48 21.23
N GLY A 66 4.15 -4.64 21.74
CA GLY A 66 4.41 -3.23 22.04
C GLY A 66 4.69 -2.37 20.83
N PHE A 67 4.07 -2.61 19.67
CA PHE A 67 4.22 -1.73 18.51
C PHE A 67 3.31 -0.51 18.59
N ASN A 68 3.78 0.59 18.01
CA ASN A 68 2.95 1.74 17.66
C ASN A 68 2.19 1.38 16.37
N LEU A 69 1.04 0.72 16.53
CA LEU A 69 0.29 0.20 15.39
C LEU A 69 -0.43 1.30 14.61
N VAL A 70 -0.34 1.21 13.29
CA VAL A 70 -1.16 1.99 12.35
C VAL A 70 -2.04 1.00 11.62
N LEU A 71 -3.34 1.10 11.85
CA LEU A 71 -4.33 0.15 11.33
C LEU A 71 -5.10 0.77 10.17
N GLN A 72 -5.09 0.10 9.01
CA GLN A 72 -5.80 0.54 7.81
C GLN A 72 -6.86 -0.49 7.40
N GLU A 73 -8.09 -0.01 7.26
CA GLU A 73 -9.26 -0.85 6.98
C GLU A 73 -9.25 -1.42 5.56
N ASP A 74 -8.77 -0.65 4.59
CA ASP A 74 -8.87 -0.98 3.17
C ASP A 74 -8.09 -2.26 2.79
N PRO A 75 -8.76 -3.31 2.27
CA PRO A 75 -8.12 -4.54 1.81
C PRO A 75 -7.69 -4.49 0.33
N TYR A 76 -8.07 -3.46 -0.43
CA TYR A 76 -7.69 -3.28 -1.83
C TYR A 76 -6.29 -2.64 -1.94
N LEU A 77 -5.28 -3.43 -1.59
CA LEU A 77 -3.88 -3.00 -1.55
C LEU A 77 -3.16 -3.42 -2.84
N PRO A 78 -2.25 -2.62 -3.40
CA PRO A 78 -1.47 -2.97 -4.58
C PRO A 78 -0.28 -3.89 -4.21
N THR A 79 -0.61 -5.03 -3.64
CA THR A 79 0.31 -6.14 -3.32
C THR A 79 -0.49 -7.42 -3.49
N ASP A 80 0.11 -8.58 -3.23
CA ASP A 80 -0.51 -9.88 -3.53
C ASP A 80 -1.88 -10.11 -2.85
N THR A 81 -2.23 -9.38 -1.79
CA THR A 81 -3.59 -9.42 -1.21
C THR A 81 -4.68 -9.12 -2.24
N SER A 82 -4.40 -8.29 -3.25
CA SER A 82 -5.33 -7.94 -4.33
C SER A 82 -5.80 -9.13 -5.17
N ALA A 83 -5.01 -10.21 -5.22
CA ALA A 83 -5.40 -11.43 -5.92
C ALA A 83 -6.26 -12.35 -5.03
N LEU A 84 -6.04 -12.36 -3.72
CA LEU A 84 -6.69 -13.30 -2.79
C LEU A 84 -7.97 -12.75 -2.16
N TYR A 85 -8.02 -11.46 -1.83
CA TYR A 85 -9.18 -10.87 -1.16
C TYR A 85 -10.50 -11.05 -1.97
N PRO A 86 -10.53 -10.83 -3.30
CA PRO A 86 -11.72 -11.07 -4.12
C PRO A 86 -12.21 -12.53 -4.12
N LYS A 87 -11.34 -13.48 -3.76
CA LYS A 87 -11.67 -14.91 -3.62
C LYS A 87 -12.32 -15.24 -2.28
N ARG A 88 -12.81 -14.22 -1.56
CA ARG A 88 -13.48 -14.32 -0.25
C ARG A 88 -12.56 -14.80 0.87
N ILE A 89 -11.28 -14.44 0.79
CA ILE A 89 -10.26 -14.79 1.78
C ILE A 89 -9.97 -13.54 2.62
N PRO A 90 -10.10 -13.57 3.95
CA PRO A 90 -9.67 -12.49 4.82
C PRO A 90 -8.16 -12.24 4.67
N VAL A 91 -7.76 -10.98 4.56
CA VAL A 91 -6.35 -10.60 4.32
C VAL A 91 -5.81 -9.72 5.44
N LEU A 92 -4.52 -9.84 5.72
CA LEU A 92 -3.81 -8.93 6.61
C LEU A 92 -2.41 -8.70 6.07
N ALA A 93 -2.08 -7.47 5.71
CA ALA A 93 -0.76 -7.11 5.19
C ALA A 93 0.08 -6.40 6.24
N PHE A 94 1.34 -6.84 6.39
CA PHE A 94 2.35 -6.24 7.25
C PHE A 94 3.24 -5.34 6.41
N PHE A 95 3.46 -4.12 6.89
CA PHE A 95 4.25 -3.10 6.20
C PHE A 95 5.00 -2.22 7.20
N THR A 96 6.26 -1.88 6.91
CA THR A 96 7.08 -0.99 7.77
C THR A 96 7.26 0.43 7.21
N GLY A 97 6.49 0.78 6.18
CA GLY A 97 6.60 2.07 5.52
C GLY A 97 7.66 2.06 4.43
N SER A 98 7.49 2.90 3.40
CA SER A 98 8.45 3.00 2.32
C SER A 98 9.69 3.80 2.72
N HIS A 99 10.77 3.63 1.99
CA HIS A 99 12.07 4.27 2.24
C HIS A 99 12.71 4.75 0.93
N ASP A 100 13.70 5.62 1.03
CA ASP A 100 14.31 6.31 -0.12
C ASP A 100 15.00 5.35 -1.12
N ASP A 101 15.33 4.15 -0.66
CA ASP A 101 15.94 3.09 -1.47
C ASP A 101 14.93 2.23 -2.25
N TYR A 102 13.62 2.37 -2.01
CA TYR A 102 12.61 1.50 -2.62
C TYR A 102 12.66 1.55 -4.16
N HIS A 103 12.57 0.36 -4.80
CA HIS A 103 12.75 0.18 -6.26
C HIS A 103 14.09 0.69 -6.82
N ARG A 104 15.15 0.70 -6.00
CA ARG A 104 16.50 1.11 -6.42
C ARG A 104 17.52 0.02 -6.12
N PRO A 105 18.63 -0.03 -6.88
CA PRO A 105 19.75 -0.93 -6.57
C PRO A 105 20.36 -0.74 -5.18
N THR A 106 20.06 0.39 -4.52
CA THR A 106 20.53 0.72 -3.19
C THR A 106 19.67 0.11 -2.07
N ASP A 107 18.59 -0.60 -2.40
CA ASP A 107 17.83 -1.40 -1.44
C ASP A 107 18.55 -2.71 -1.14
N VAL A 108 19.51 -2.62 -0.21
CA VAL A 108 20.42 -3.71 0.14
C VAL A 108 20.20 -4.16 1.58
N SER A 109 20.54 -5.44 1.84
CA SER A 109 20.38 -6.10 3.13
C SER A 109 20.99 -5.35 4.32
N ASP A 110 22.13 -4.70 4.09
CA ASP A 110 22.91 -4.03 5.15
C ASP A 110 22.15 -2.87 5.80
N LYS A 111 21.11 -2.37 5.14
CA LYS A 111 20.30 -1.27 5.66
C LYS A 111 19.00 -1.74 6.31
N LEU A 112 18.80 -3.05 6.47
CA LEU A 112 17.66 -3.63 7.18
C LEU A 112 17.81 -3.43 8.69
N ASN A 113 16.69 -3.17 9.35
CA ASN A 113 16.58 -3.25 10.80
C ASN A 113 16.25 -4.69 11.19
N TYR A 114 17.28 -5.51 11.41
CA TYR A 114 17.10 -6.94 11.71
C TYR A 114 16.40 -7.20 13.06
N GLU A 115 16.66 -6.38 14.08
CA GLU A 115 15.95 -6.48 15.36
C GLU A 115 14.46 -6.17 15.19
N GLY A 116 14.14 -5.11 14.45
CA GLY A 116 12.76 -4.77 14.09
C GLY A 116 12.08 -5.87 13.28
N LEU A 117 12.76 -6.44 12.28
CA LEU A 117 12.27 -7.55 11.47
C LEU A 117 12.00 -8.80 12.33
N GLU A 118 12.88 -9.13 13.28
CA GLU A 118 12.65 -10.23 14.23
C GLU A 118 11.39 -9.99 15.07
N ARG A 119 11.20 -8.77 15.59
CA ARG A 119 10.00 -8.42 16.35
C ARG A 119 8.73 -8.57 15.50
N VAL A 120 8.75 -8.06 14.26
CA VAL A 120 7.61 -8.17 13.32
C VAL A 120 7.28 -9.63 13.03
N THR A 121 8.29 -10.45 12.75
CA THR A 121 8.08 -11.89 12.47
C THR A 121 7.58 -12.66 13.70
N ARG A 122 8.06 -12.35 14.91
CA ARG A 122 7.53 -12.95 16.15
C ARG A 122 6.06 -12.59 16.39
N PHE A 123 5.69 -11.32 16.15
CA PHE A 123 4.31 -10.87 16.27
C PHE A 123 3.41 -11.53 15.24
N ALA A 124 3.82 -11.57 13.98
CA ALA A 124 3.06 -12.24 12.92
C ALA A 124 2.95 -13.75 13.15
N ARG A 125 4.00 -14.41 13.64
CA ARG A 125 3.95 -15.81 14.09
C ARG A 125 2.88 -16.03 15.15
N SER A 126 2.74 -15.12 16.12
CA SER A 126 1.72 -15.26 17.17
C SER A 126 0.30 -15.20 16.62
N LEU A 127 0.05 -14.34 15.63
CA LEU A 127 -1.23 -14.28 14.91
C LEU A 127 -1.46 -15.54 14.06
N ALA A 128 -0.44 -16.00 13.32
CA ALA A 128 -0.53 -17.23 12.54
C ALA A 128 -0.85 -18.46 13.41
N LEU A 129 -0.29 -18.52 14.63
CA LEU A 129 -0.61 -19.58 15.60
C LEU A 129 -2.05 -19.49 16.13
N ASP A 130 -2.57 -18.28 16.38
CA ASP A 130 -3.99 -18.10 16.74
C ASP A 130 -4.92 -18.59 15.62
N LEU A 131 -4.59 -18.26 14.37
CA LEU A 131 -5.34 -18.69 13.19
C LEU A 131 -5.32 -20.20 13.03
N ALA A 132 -4.15 -20.83 13.23
CA ALA A 132 -3.99 -22.28 13.16
C ALA A 132 -4.71 -23.01 14.31
N ALA A 133 -4.79 -22.39 15.50
CA ALA A 133 -5.49 -22.94 16.65
C ALA A 133 -7.03 -22.86 16.53
N GLY A 134 -7.56 -22.10 15.57
CA GLY A 134 -8.95 -22.21 15.13
C GLY A 134 -9.99 -21.39 15.90
N SER A 135 -9.63 -20.42 16.75
CA SER A 135 -10.63 -19.55 17.40
C SER A 135 -10.14 -18.15 17.83
N PRO A 136 -10.82 -17.06 17.43
CA PRO A 136 -11.85 -17.01 16.37
C PRO A 136 -11.23 -17.23 14.97
N ARG A 137 -11.91 -18.00 14.12
CA ARG A 137 -11.62 -18.00 12.69
C ARG A 137 -12.05 -16.64 12.10
N PRO A 138 -11.19 -15.91 11.36
CA PRO A 138 -11.59 -14.70 10.67
C PRO A 138 -12.74 -14.96 9.71
N ASP A 139 -13.79 -14.17 9.83
CA ASP A 139 -14.87 -14.08 8.84
C ASP A 139 -14.43 -13.24 7.64
N TYR A 140 -15.00 -13.49 6.47
CA TYR A 140 -14.82 -12.60 5.33
C TYR A 140 -15.85 -11.47 5.39
N VAL A 141 -15.36 -10.25 5.45
CA VAL A 141 -16.16 -9.03 5.30
C VAL A 141 -15.83 -8.41 3.95
N LYS A 142 -16.86 -8.22 3.12
CA LYS A 142 -16.75 -7.45 1.88
C LYS A 142 -16.74 -5.97 2.22
N VAL A 143 -15.62 -5.30 1.97
CA VAL A 143 -15.47 -3.86 2.09
C VAL A 143 -15.97 -3.25 0.78
N GLU A 144 -16.90 -2.31 0.89
CA GLU A 144 -17.38 -1.56 -0.28
C GLU A 144 -16.22 -0.71 -0.82
N GLN A 145 -15.92 -0.90 -2.10
CA GLN A 145 -15.08 0.06 -2.81
C GLN A 145 -15.90 1.31 -3.00
N THR A 146 -15.52 2.41 -2.36
CA THR A 146 -15.86 3.72 -2.91
C THR A 146 -15.16 3.80 -4.27
N ALA A 147 -15.92 3.61 -5.34
CA ALA A 147 -15.40 3.50 -6.69
C ALA A 147 -14.54 4.71 -7.06
N SER A 148 -13.25 4.49 -7.28
CA SER A 148 -12.46 5.28 -8.22
C SER A 148 -12.38 4.48 -9.53
N PRO A 149 -12.92 4.98 -10.64
CA PRO A 149 -12.97 4.26 -11.90
C PRO A 149 -11.58 4.27 -12.57
N GLY A 150 -10.86 3.16 -12.51
CA GLY A 150 -9.58 2.99 -13.21
C GLY A 150 -9.27 1.51 -13.42
N GLY A 151 -9.37 1.05 -14.68
CA GLY A 151 -9.09 -0.33 -15.07
C GLY A 151 -7.60 -0.66 -15.06
N ARG A 152 -7.30 -1.91 -14.72
CA ARG A 152 -5.96 -2.51 -14.55
C ARG A 152 -5.23 -2.74 -15.89
N ASP A 153 -4.71 -1.69 -16.50
CA ASP A 153 -3.73 -1.80 -17.58
C ASP A 153 -2.50 -0.92 -17.26
N ALA A 154 -1.45 -1.55 -16.72
CA ALA A 154 -0.05 -1.13 -16.66
C ALA A 154 0.26 0.36 -16.37
N LEU A 155 1.03 0.64 -15.31
CA LEU A 155 1.69 1.93 -15.00
C LEU A 155 2.33 2.58 -16.24
N ARG A 156 1.52 3.34 -17.01
CA ARG A 156 1.92 4.03 -18.23
C ARG A 156 2.10 5.51 -17.96
N ALA A 157 1.19 6.11 -17.19
CA ALA A 157 1.26 7.53 -16.83
C ALA A 157 2.32 7.77 -15.73
N TYR A 158 3.22 8.72 -16.00
CA TYR A 158 4.34 9.09 -15.14
C TYR A 158 4.37 10.60 -14.94
N LEU A 159 4.46 11.03 -13.69
CA LEU A 159 4.64 12.45 -13.33
C LEU A 159 6.04 12.78 -12.81
N GLY A 160 6.80 11.79 -12.33
CA GLY A 160 8.08 12.02 -11.66
C GLY A 160 7.96 12.74 -10.31
N THR A 161 6.85 12.52 -9.61
CA THR A 161 6.70 12.83 -8.18
C THR A 161 7.50 11.83 -7.36
N ILE A 162 8.06 12.30 -6.24
CA ILE A 162 8.77 11.45 -5.28
C ILE A 162 8.00 11.54 -3.97
N PRO A 163 7.16 10.53 -3.65
CA PRO A 163 6.39 10.58 -2.42
C PRO A 163 7.25 10.44 -1.17
N ASP A 164 6.83 11.11 -0.11
CA ASP A 164 7.32 10.98 1.26
C ASP A 164 6.31 10.14 2.04
N TYR A 165 6.73 8.91 2.36
CA TYR A 165 5.90 7.89 2.99
C TYR A 165 6.02 7.89 4.52
N THR A 166 6.73 8.87 5.11
CA THR A 166 6.99 8.91 6.56
C THR A 166 5.86 9.58 7.36
N THR A 167 4.98 10.32 6.68
CA THR A 167 3.95 11.14 7.33
C THR A 167 2.54 10.59 7.12
N GLU A 168 1.81 10.35 8.22
CA GLU A 168 0.37 10.05 8.25
C GLU A 168 -0.46 11.33 8.03
N LEU A 169 -0.26 11.98 6.89
CA LEU A 169 -1.07 13.13 6.48
C LEU A 169 -2.20 12.64 5.58
N LYS A 170 -3.36 13.29 5.64
CA LYS A 170 -4.39 13.12 4.62
C LYS A 170 -3.85 13.72 3.32
N GLY A 171 -3.44 12.85 2.41
CA GLY A 171 -2.79 13.20 1.14
C GLY A 171 -1.42 12.56 0.98
N VAL A 172 -0.78 12.85 -0.14
CA VAL A 172 0.55 12.31 -0.49
C VAL A 172 1.56 13.43 -0.40
N LYS A 173 2.33 13.45 0.69
CA LYS A 173 3.46 14.36 0.82
C LYS A 173 4.52 13.98 -0.21
N LEU A 174 5.20 14.97 -0.79
CA LEU A 174 6.30 14.78 -1.71
C LEU A 174 7.61 15.13 -1.01
N SER A 175 8.59 14.24 -1.06
CA SER A 175 9.98 14.55 -0.69
C SER A 175 10.67 15.37 -1.79
N GLY A 176 10.19 15.25 -3.04
CA GLY A 176 10.70 16.00 -4.17
C GLY A 176 10.00 15.71 -5.49
N VAL A 177 10.55 16.28 -6.55
CA VAL A 177 10.18 16.00 -7.95
C VAL A 177 11.45 15.74 -8.75
N ARG A 178 11.37 14.90 -9.78
CA ARG A 178 12.52 14.61 -10.65
C ARG A 178 12.73 15.74 -11.65
N GLY A 179 13.98 16.16 -11.84
CA GLY A 179 14.34 17.15 -12.87
C GLY A 179 13.88 16.75 -14.27
N GLY A 180 13.30 17.69 -15.01
CA GLY A 180 12.73 17.51 -16.34
C GLY A 180 11.40 16.74 -16.38
N SER A 181 10.83 16.34 -15.25
CA SER A 181 9.59 15.56 -15.21
C SER A 181 8.34 16.43 -15.42
N PRO A 182 7.18 15.82 -15.75
CA PRO A 182 5.91 16.54 -15.78
C PRO A 182 5.58 17.27 -14.48
N ALA A 183 5.89 16.68 -13.33
CA ALA A 183 5.66 17.29 -12.03
C ALA A 183 6.47 18.58 -11.85
N GLU A 184 7.75 18.57 -12.23
CA GLU A 184 8.58 19.79 -12.19
C GLU A 184 8.06 20.86 -13.17
N LYS A 185 7.72 20.47 -14.41
CA LYS A 185 7.14 21.38 -15.42
C LYS A 185 5.83 22.02 -14.96
N ALA A 186 5.02 21.27 -14.22
CA ALA A 186 3.78 21.73 -13.61
C ALA A 186 4.00 22.58 -12.34
N GLY A 187 5.25 22.72 -11.88
CA GLY A 187 5.62 23.54 -10.73
C GLY A 187 5.42 22.89 -9.37
N LEU A 188 5.31 21.55 -9.31
CA LEU A 188 5.34 20.81 -8.05
C LEU A 188 6.73 20.91 -7.40
N LYS A 189 6.75 20.85 -6.07
CA LYS A 189 7.95 21.00 -5.25
C LYS A 189 8.00 19.95 -4.15
N GLY A 190 9.20 19.66 -3.66
CA GLY A 190 9.35 18.95 -2.39
C GLY A 190 8.66 19.73 -1.26
N GLY A 191 7.98 19.01 -0.38
CA GLY A 191 7.13 19.56 0.69
C GLY A 191 5.66 19.71 0.32
N ASP A 192 5.29 19.63 -0.96
CA ASP A 192 3.88 19.63 -1.38
C ASP A 192 3.15 18.38 -0.88
N ILE A 193 1.88 18.51 -0.49
CA ILE A 193 1.02 17.37 -0.15
C ILE A 193 -0.11 17.30 -1.18
N ILE A 194 -0.12 16.29 -2.03
CA ILE A 194 -1.20 16.07 -3.00
C ILE A 194 -2.46 15.67 -2.24
N VAL A 195 -3.52 16.46 -2.40
CA VAL A 195 -4.80 16.23 -1.73
C VAL A 195 -5.94 15.97 -2.72
N GLU A 196 -5.78 16.35 -3.99
CA GLU A 196 -6.69 16.00 -5.07
C GLU A 196 -5.92 15.79 -6.38
N PHE A 197 -6.35 14.83 -7.17
CA PHE A 197 -5.78 14.55 -8.49
C PHE A 197 -6.86 14.00 -9.42
N ALA A 198 -6.95 14.53 -10.65
CA ALA A 198 -7.96 14.13 -11.64
C ALA A 198 -9.42 14.23 -11.13
N GLY A 199 -9.71 15.22 -10.28
CA GLY A 199 -11.02 15.39 -9.64
C GLY A 199 -11.31 14.39 -8.51
N GLN A 200 -10.39 13.49 -8.19
CA GLN A 200 -10.49 12.55 -7.08
C GLN A 200 -9.77 13.10 -5.85
N LYS A 201 -10.33 12.84 -4.66
CA LYS A 201 -9.63 13.14 -3.40
C LYS A 201 -8.52 12.13 -3.19
N VAL A 202 -7.37 12.63 -2.79
CA VAL A 202 -6.19 11.85 -2.46
C VAL A 202 -6.00 11.92 -0.95
N ALA A 203 -6.28 10.83 -0.25
CA ALA A 203 -6.06 10.69 1.18
C ALA A 203 -4.80 9.88 1.49
N ASN A 204 -4.36 9.02 0.58
CA ASN A 204 -3.16 8.19 0.72
C ASN A 204 -2.46 7.99 -0.64
N ILE A 205 -1.31 7.31 -0.64
CA ILE A 205 -0.53 7.07 -1.86
C ILE A 205 -1.26 6.23 -2.89
N TYR A 206 -2.06 5.27 -2.46
CA TYR A 206 -2.77 4.39 -3.37
C TYR A 206 -3.87 5.14 -4.12
N ASP A 207 -4.59 6.05 -3.45
CA ASP A 207 -5.54 6.94 -4.13
C ASP A 207 -4.86 7.71 -5.27
N TYR A 208 -3.65 8.23 -5.00
CA TYR A 208 -2.87 8.94 -6.00
C TYR A 208 -2.39 8.02 -7.13
N THR A 209 -1.88 6.83 -6.82
CA THR A 209 -1.43 5.86 -7.81
C THR A 209 -2.59 5.40 -8.69
N TYR A 210 -3.75 5.06 -8.12
CA TYR A 210 -4.94 4.67 -8.88
C TYR A 210 -5.47 5.81 -9.75
N ALA A 211 -5.52 7.03 -9.21
CA ALA A 211 -5.92 8.20 -9.98
C ALA A 211 -4.91 8.49 -11.11
N LEU A 212 -3.62 8.21 -10.91
CA LEU A 212 -2.60 8.28 -11.95
C LEU A 212 -2.74 7.19 -13.02
N GLU A 213 -3.14 5.98 -12.65
CA GLU A 213 -3.43 4.91 -13.61
C GLU A 213 -4.66 5.20 -14.46
N ALA A 214 -5.66 5.90 -13.91
CA ALA A 214 -6.89 6.22 -14.61
C ALA A 214 -6.76 7.35 -15.65
N VAL A 215 -5.67 8.13 -15.63
CA VAL A 215 -5.50 9.28 -16.53
C VAL A 215 -4.80 8.91 -17.83
N LYS A 216 -5.16 9.62 -18.90
CA LYS A 216 -4.55 9.45 -20.21
C LYS A 216 -3.23 10.22 -20.31
N ILE A 217 -2.20 9.57 -20.85
CA ILE A 217 -0.94 10.24 -21.19
C ILE A 217 -1.20 11.35 -22.21
N GLY A 218 -0.56 12.51 -21.99
CA GLY A 218 -0.65 13.67 -22.89
C GLY A 218 -1.83 14.59 -22.59
N ASP A 219 -2.87 14.11 -21.88
CA ASP A 219 -4.00 14.94 -21.49
C ASP A 219 -3.66 15.72 -20.20
N PRO A 220 -3.82 17.06 -20.16
CA PRO A 220 -3.62 17.82 -18.94
C PRO A 220 -4.67 17.47 -17.87
N VAL A 221 -4.19 17.18 -16.66
CA VAL A 221 -4.99 16.77 -15.51
C VAL A 221 -4.90 17.81 -14.40
N ASP A 222 -6.03 18.13 -13.77
CA ASP A 222 -6.06 19.02 -12.61
C ASP A 222 -5.56 18.31 -11.35
N MET A 223 -4.75 19.03 -10.57
CA MET A 223 -4.18 18.57 -9.30
C MET A 223 -4.29 19.68 -8.27
N VAL A 224 -4.55 19.32 -7.01
CA VAL A 224 -4.48 20.25 -5.88
C VAL A 224 -3.48 19.73 -4.87
N VAL A 225 -2.54 20.59 -4.49
CA VAL A 225 -1.56 20.33 -3.43
C VAL A 225 -1.74 21.30 -2.27
N LEU A 226 -1.38 20.87 -1.06
CA LEU A 226 -1.11 21.77 0.05
C LEU A 226 0.36 22.14 0.04
N ARG A 227 0.65 23.44 -0.11
CA ARG A 227 1.98 24.03 -0.01
C ARG A 227 1.97 25.03 1.12
N ASP A 228 2.79 24.80 2.14
CA ASP A 228 2.82 25.63 3.36
C ASP A 228 1.43 25.84 3.97
N GLY A 229 0.61 24.78 3.96
CA GLY A 229 -0.76 24.78 4.47
C GLY A 229 -1.82 25.43 3.56
N ARG A 230 -1.43 25.98 2.40
CA ARG A 230 -2.36 26.60 1.43
C ARG A 230 -2.64 25.67 0.26
N ARG A 231 -3.89 25.66 -0.21
CA ARG A 231 -4.28 24.92 -1.42
C ARG A 231 -3.74 25.64 -2.66
N VAL A 232 -2.99 24.92 -3.48
CA VAL A 232 -2.46 25.36 -4.76
C VAL A 232 -3.00 24.44 -5.85
N ALA A 233 -3.76 25.00 -6.77
CA ALA A 233 -4.24 24.27 -7.96
C ALA A 233 -3.15 24.31 -9.04
N LEU A 234 -2.83 23.13 -9.56
CA LEU A 234 -1.83 22.91 -10.61
C LEU A 234 -2.47 22.11 -11.73
N LYS A 235 -1.95 22.27 -12.94
CA LYS A 235 -2.31 21.44 -14.10
C LYS A 235 -1.07 20.69 -14.54
N VAL A 236 -1.13 19.37 -14.55
CA VAL A 236 -0.01 18.49 -14.88
C VAL A 236 -0.39 17.58 -16.04
N THR A 237 0.52 17.42 -17.00
CA THR A 237 0.31 16.56 -18.16
C THR A 237 1.10 15.27 -18.01
N PRO A 238 0.47 14.11 -17.76
CA PRO A 238 1.19 12.86 -17.61
C PRO A 238 1.93 12.47 -18.87
N GLU A 239 3.15 11.97 -18.71
CA GLU A 239 3.97 11.44 -19.82
C GLU A 239 4.06 9.91 -19.70
N ALA A 240 4.43 9.23 -20.79
CA ALA A 240 4.77 7.81 -20.71
C ALA A 240 6.08 7.63 -19.91
N ARG A 241 6.14 6.61 -19.04
CA ARG A 241 7.39 6.23 -18.37
C ARG A 241 8.42 5.82 -19.44
N LYS A 242 9.46 6.62 -19.62
CA LYS A 242 10.62 6.31 -20.48
C LYS A 242 11.61 5.41 -19.76
#